data_AF-A0A7W1Q940-F1
#
_entry.id   AF-A0A7W1Q940-F1
#
_cell.length_a   1.000
_cell.length_b   1.000
_cell.length_c   1.000
_cell.angle_alpha   90.00
_cell.angle_beta   90.00
_cell.angle_gamma   90.00
#
_symmetry.space_group_name_H-M   'P 1'
#
loop_
_entity.id
_entity.type
_entity.pdbx_description
1 polymer ?
#
loop_
_entity_poly.entity_id
_entity_poly.type
_entity_poly.pdbx_seq_one_letter_code
_entity_poly.pdbx_strand_id
1 'polypeptide(L)'
;MDERLVEQFCEEAQAHGRSSWRLGDLALELVPEGRAGLAELEDKSGLALVTIERYRFVAKAWPTAQRNEALSFSVHATFASAEKRFELIRARSWTVSEAQNELSKLSASGEYAPKRGPAPKAPAIQLLSKRDREVLRRAAGGDEEKAVEIEKMGLLTPFRNLAVQLHELGIPRNELERELDGVYAEAAVEA
;
A
#
# COMPACT_ATOMS: atom_id res chain seq x y z
N MET A 1 2.89 7.28 20.85
CA MET A 1 4.06 7.22 19.95
C MET A 1 5.08 8.24 20.41
N ASP A 2 6.36 8.05 20.06
CA ASP A 2 7.38 9.08 20.25
C ASP A 2 7.13 10.25 19.28
N GLU A 3 6.89 11.44 19.82
CA GLU A 3 6.52 12.63 19.03
C GLU A 3 7.62 13.06 18.06
N ARG A 4 8.90 12.89 18.42
CA ARG A 4 10.03 13.27 17.54
C ARG A 4 10.12 12.37 16.32
N LEU A 5 9.86 11.08 16.50
CA LEU A 5 9.85 10.12 15.39
C LEU A 5 8.65 10.33 14.48
N VAL A 6 7.50 10.73 15.03
CA VAL A 6 6.32 11.10 14.26
C VAL A 6 6.58 12.33 13.40
N GLU A 7 7.21 13.37 13.96
CA GLU A 7 7.61 14.57 13.22
C GLU A 7 8.54 14.22 12.05
N GLN A 8 9.59 13.43 12.30
CA GLN A 8 10.48 12.95 11.23
C GLN A 8 9.74 12.14 10.16
N PHE A 9 8.78 11.31 10.55
CA PHE A 9 7.97 10.54 9.60
C PHE A 9 7.13 11.46 8.70
N CYS A 10 6.50 12.49 9.28
CA CYS A 10 5.74 13.49 8.55
C CYS A 10 6.62 14.33 7.61
N GLU A 11 7.79 14.76 8.06
CA GLU A 11 8.75 15.50 7.22
C GLU A 11 9.18 14.66 6.01
N GLU A 12 9.52 13.38 6.21
CA GLU A 12 9.91 12.47 5.13
C GLU A 12 8.74 12.13 4.19
N ALA A 13 7.51 12.14 4.69
CA ALA A 13 6.31 11.94 3.88
C ALA A 13 6.07 13.12 2.93
N GLN A 14 6.31 14.34 3.42
CA GLN A 14 6.17 15.58 2.65
C GLN A 14 7.34 15.81 1.69
N ALA A 15 8.53 15.31 2.03
CA ALA A 15 9.69 15.29 1.15
C ALA A 15 9.46 14.31 -0.02
N HIS A 16 8.82 14.80 -1.09
CA HIS A 16 8.43 13.99 -2.24
C HIS A 16 9.57 13.08 -2.78
N GLY A 17 9.38 11.76 -2.63
CA GLY A 17 9.80 10.77 -3.63
C GLY A 17 11.13 10.04 -3.45
N ARG A 18 11.85 10.12 -2.31
CA ARG A 18 13.16 9.41 -2.20
C ARG A 18 13.41 8.58 -0.94
N SER A 19 12.51 8.61 0.04
CA SER A 19 12.78 8.07 1.37
C SER A 19 11.98 6.81 1.72
N SER A 20 11.59 5.97 0.75
CA SER A 20 10.78 4.76 1.02
C SER A 20 11.36 3.85 2.10
N TRP A 21 12.70 3.73 2.17
CA TRP A 21 13.36 2.99 3.25
C TRP A 21 13.21 3.67 4.60
N ARG A 22 13.48 4.98 4.67
CA ARG A 22 13.40 5.75 5.91
C ARG A 22 11.97 5.79 6.45
N LEU A 23 10.97 5.98 5.59
CA LEU A 23 9.56 5.88 5.93
C LEU A 23 9.21 4.49 6.48
N GLY A 24 9.70 3.43 5.83
CA GLY A 24 9.48 2.06 6.33
C GLY A 24 10.12 1.80 7.69
N ASP A 25 11.33 2.29 7.91
CA ASP A 25 12.07 2.15 9.16
C ASP A 25 11.39 2.91 10.30
N LEU A 26 11.02 4.17 10.05
CA LEU A 26 10.29 5.00 11.02
C LEU A 26 8.91 4.40 11.34
N ALA A 27 8.17 3.92 10.33
CA ALA A 27 6.88 3.26 10.57
C ALA A 27 7.04 1.96 11.37
N LEU A 28 8.13 1.22 11.18
CA LEU A 28 8.41 0.00 11.95
C LEU A 28 8.85 0.32 13.38
N GLU A 29 9.59 1.40 13.60
CA GLU A 29 10.02 1.85 14.93
C GLU A 29 8.85 2.40 15.75
N LEU A 30 8.01 3.24 15.12
CA LEU A 30 6.82 3.82 15.74
C LEU A 30 5.73 2.78 16.03
N VAL A 31 5.53 1.85 15.09
CA VAL A 31 4.46 0.85 15.14
C VAL A 31 4.99 -0.53 14.73
N PRO A 32 5.73 -1.21 15.62
CA PRO A 32 6.36 -2.51 15.33
C PRO A 32 5.34 -3.60 14.93
N GLU A 33 4.17 -3.55 15.54
CA GLU A 33 3.06 -4.48 15.33
C GLU A 33 1.70 -3.77 15.41
N GLY A 34 0.67 -4.42 14.86
CA GLY A 34 -0.71 -3.91 14.92
C GLY A 34 -1.02 -2.84 13.86
N ARG A 35 -2.32 -2.59 13.66
CA ARG A 35 -2.83 -1.66 12.64
C ARG A 35 -3.23 -0.30 13.23
N ALA A 36 -3.64 -0.27 14.50
CA ALA A 36 -4.16 0.94 15.15
C ALA A 36 -3.16 2.11 15.13
N GLY A 37 -1.88 1.85 15.43
CA GLY A 37 -0.85 2.89 15.38
C GLY A 37 -0.56 3.43 13.97
N LEU A 38 -0.83 2.63 12.92
CA LEU A 38 -0.65 3.09 11.55
C LEU A 38 -1.76 4.04 11.10
N ALA A 39 -2.99 3.84 11.58
CA ALA A 39 -4.08 4.77 11.32
C ALA A 39 -3.79 6.15 11.92
N GLU A 40 -3.20 6.19 13.13
CA GLU A 40 -2.73 7.44 13.72
C GLU A 40 -1.62 8.12 12.88
N LEU A 41 -0.76 7.35 12.23
CA LEU A 41 0.26 7.88 11.32
C LEU A 41 -0.31 8.37 9.99
N GLU A 42 -1.33 7.71 9.45
CA GLU A 42 -2.07 8.18 8.27
C GLU A 42 -2.66 9.56 8.53
N ASP A 43 -3.38 9.72 9.65
CA ASP A 43 -4.02 10.99 10.03
C ASP A 43 -3.00 12.14 10.15
N LYS A 44 -1.77 11.85 10.59
CA LYS A 44 -0.73 12.86 10.82
C LYS A 44 0.15 13.17 9.61
N SER A 45 0.44 12.16 8.78
CA SER A 45 1.38 12.28 7.66
C SER A 45 0.71 12.62 6.33
N GLY A 46 -0.61 12.39 6.23
CA GLY A 46 -1.34 12.50 4.97
C GLY A 46 -1.05 11.36 3.98
N LEU A 47 -0.20 10.39 4.33
CA LEU A 47 0.01 9.19 3.54
C LEU A 47 -1.13 8.20 3.77
N ALA A 48 -1.63 7.61 2.69
CA ALA A 48 -2.63 6.55 2.78
C ALA A 48 -2.12 5.36 3.61
N LEU A 49 -2.98 4.80 4.46
CA LEU A 49 -2.67 3.69 5.36
C LEU A 49 -2.00 2.52 4.64
N VAL A 50 -2.49 2.16 3.45
CA VAL A 50 -1.94 1.07 2.62
C VAL A 50 -0.49 1.33 2.22
N THR A 51 -0.11 2.60 2.01
CA THR A 51 1.25 3.00 1.67
C THR A 51 2.17 2.84 2.89
N ILE A 52 1.72 3.30 4.06
CA ILE A 52 2.46 3.15 5.32
C ILE A 52 2.62 1.66 5.68
N GLU A 53 1.54 0.87 5.56
CA GLU A 53 1.56 -0.57 5.76
C GLU A 53 2.58 -1.25 4.85
N ARG A 54 2.59 -0.88 3.56
CA ARG A 54 3.56 -1.40 2.61
C ARG A 54 4.99 -1.05 3.02
N TYR A 55 5.29 0.21 3.33
CA TYR A 55 6.64 0.63 3.71
C TYR A 55 7.13 -0.12 4.96
N ARG A 56 6.31 -0.19 6.00
CA ARG A 56 6.61 -0.96 7.21
C ARG A 56 6.85 -2.43 6.92
N PHE A 57 5.99 -3.05 6.09
CA PHE A 57 6.12 -4.45 5.74
C PHE A 57 7.45 -4.75 5.03
N VAL A 58 7.85 -3.91 4.08
CA VAL A 58 9.14 -4.06 3.40
C VAL A 58 10.30 -3.86 4.37
N ALA A 59 10.27 -2.82 5.21
CA ALA A 59 11.32 -2.60 6.22
C ALA A 59 11.45 -3.78 7.20
N LYS A 60 10.32 -4.36 7.64
CA LYS A 60 10.30 -5.55 8.49
C LYS A 60 10.89 -6.78 7.80
N ALA A 61 10.62 -6.96 6.50
CA ALA A 61 11.17 -8.07 5.73
C ALA A 61 12.68 -7.94 5.47
N TRP A 62 13.20 -6.72 5.46
CA TRP A 62 14.57 -6.37 5.08
C TRP A 62 15.25 -5.49 6.15
N PRO A 63 15.83 -6.10 7.20
CA PRO A 63 16.68 -5.37 8.15
C PRO A 63 17.79 -4.62 7.41
N THR A 64 18.22 -3.46 7.92
CA THR A 64 19.19 -2.57 7.25
C THR A 64 20.44 -3.30 6.77
N ALA A 65 21.01 -4.18 7.60
CA ALA A 65 22.21 -4.96 7.27
C ALA A 65 22.02 -6.02 6.17
N GLN A 66 20.78 -6.31 5.78
CA GLN A 66 20.43 -7.33 4.78
C GLN A 66 19.92 -6.72 3.47
N ARG A 67 19.84 -5.39 3.38
CA ARG A 67 19.43 -4.69 2.16
C ARG A 67 20.57 -4.72 1.14
N ASN A 68 20.21 -4.85 -0.12
CA ASN A 68 21.17 -4.70 -1.21
C ASN A 68 21.05 -3.28 -1.77
N GLU A 69 22.00 -2.40 -1.45
CA GLU A 69 21.96 -0.99 -1.85
C GLU A 69 21.98 -0.78 -3.37
N ALA A 70 22.47 -1.76 -4.14
CA ALA A 70 22.44 -1.71 -5.59
C ALA A 70 21.03 -1.94 -6.18
N LEU A 71 20.05 -2.33 -5.35
CA LEU A 71 18.69 -2.66 -5.78
C LEU A 71 17.66 -1.69 -5.19
N SER A 72 16.69 -1.32 -6.03
CA SER A 72 15.64 -0.40 -5.63
C SER A 72 14.74 -0.97 -4.51
N PHE A 73 14.10 -0.08 -3.77
CA PHE A 73 13.05 -0.43 -2.81
C PHE A 73 11.95 -1.29 -3.45
N SER A 74 11.57 -1.02 -4.69
CA SER A 74 10.53 -1.77 -5.39
C SER A 74 10.90 -3.24 -5.63
N VAL A 75 12.16 -3.54 -5.91
CA VAL A 75 12.65 -4.93 -6.02
C VAL A 75 12.54 -5.64 -4.67
N HIS A 76 12.98 -4.98 -3.59
CA HIS A 76 12.83 -5.50 -2.23
C HIS A 76 11.35 -5.71 -1.88
N ALA A 77 10.48 -4.79 -2.25
CA ALA A 77 9.04 -4.90 -2.03
C ALA A 77 8.44 -6.13 -2.74
N THR A 78 8.88 -6.41 -3.97
CA THR A 78 8.44 -7.60 -4.72
C THR A 78 8.79 -8.89 -3.99
N PHE A 79 10.02 -9.00 -3.49
CA PHE A 79 10.47 -10.22 -2.80
C PHE A 79 10.17 -10.25 -1.30
N ALA A 80 9.58 -9.21 -0.71
CA ALA A 80 9.38 -9.10 0.74
C ALA A 80 8.59 -10.28 1.34
N SER A 81 7.64 -10.84 0.58
CA SER A 81 6.84 -12.00 1.00
C SER A 81 7.48 -13.36 0.68
N ALA A 82 8.59 -13.40 -0.06
CA ALA A 82 9.28 -14.64 -0.42
C ALA A 82 10.01 -15.26 0.79
N GLU A 83 9.94 -16.58 0.94
CA GLU A 83 10.67 -17.29 1.99
C GLU A 83 12.18 -17.20 1.78
N LYS A 84 12.63 -17.43 0.54
CA LYS A 84 14.04 -17.35 0.12
C LYS A 84 14.46 -15.94 -0.31
N ARG A 85 13.82 -14.89 0.22
CA ARG A 85 14.03 -13.51 -0.22
C ARG A 85 15.50 -13.08 -0.19
N PHE A 86 16.25 -13.45 0.86
CA PHE A 86 17.68 -13.10 0.97
C PHE A 86 18.56 -13.78 -0.09
N GLU A 87 18.22 -15.01 -0.49
CA GLU A 87 18.92 -15.71 -1.57
C GLU A 87 18.61 -15.04 -2.92
N LEU A 88 17.32 -14.74 -3.18
CA LEU A 88 16.88 -14.11 -4.40
C LEU A 88 17.58 -12.76 -4.64
N ILE A 89 17.67 -11.92 -3.61
CA ILE A 89 18.23 -10.56 -3.76
C ILE A 89 19.76 -10.53 -3.91
N ARG A 90 20.44 -11.62 -3.54
CA ARG A 90 21.89 -11.79 -3.67
C ARG A 90 22.28 -12.56 -4.93
N ALA A 91 21.38 -13.35 -5.49
CA ALA A 91 21.65 -14.21 -6.63
C ALA A 91 22.13 -13.42 -7.86
N ARG A 92 21.56 -12.23 -8.09
CA ARG A 92 21.90 -11.34 -9.20
C ARG A 92 21.30 -9.95 -9.02
N SER A 93 21.64 -9.04 -9.93
CA SER A 93 20.91 -7.78 -10.10
C SER A 93 19.53 -8.03 -10.70
N TRP A 94 18.53 -7.24 -10.26
CA TRP A 94 17.15 -7.36 -10.69
C TRP A 94 16.61 -6.01 -11.14
N THR A 95 15.91 -6.01 -12.27
CA THR A 95 14.87 -5.00 -12.52
C THR A 95 13.58 -5.38 -11.80
N VAL A 96 12.67 -4.42 -11.64
CA VAL A 96 11.35 -4.67 -11.02
C VAL A 96 10.57 -5.72 -11.82
N SER A 97 10.57 -5.61 -13.15
CA SER A 97 9.86 -6.55 -14.04
C SER A 97 10.41 -7.97 -13.94
N GLU A 98 11.74 -8.13 -13.88
CA GLU A 98 12.36 -9.45 -13.70
C GLU A 98 12.03 -10.07 -12.34
N ALA A 99 12.04 -9.26 -11.27
CA ALA A 99 11.66 -9.72 -9.94
C ALA A 99 10.20 -10.21 -9.90
N GLN A 100 9.28 -9.50 -10.56
CA GLN A 100 7.87 -9.88 -10.66
C GLN A 100 7.67 -11.17 -11.46
N ASN A 101 8.39 -11.31 -12.57
CA ASN A 101 8.35 -12.52 -13.40
C ASN A 101 8.88 -13.73 -12.62
N GLU A 102 9.96 -13.55 -11.86
CA GLU A 102 10.53 -14.63 -11.05
C GLU A 102 9.58 -15.06 -9.94
N LEU A 103 9.00 -14.11 -9.20
CA LEU A 103 8.03 -14.43 -8.16
C LEU A 103 6.80 -15.16 -8.72
N SER A 104 6.37 -14.79 -9.92
CA SER A 104 5.26 -15.46 -10.62
C SER A 104 5.61 -16.92 -10.95
N LYS A 105 6.84 -17.19 -11.41
CA LYS A 105 7.31 -18.56 -11.70
C LYS A 105 7.38 -19.42 -10.43
N LEU A 106 7.95 -18.87 -9.36
CA LEU A 106 8.03 -19.55 -8.07
C LEU A 106 6.64 -19.88 -7.50
N SER A 107 5.68 -18.97 -7.72
CA SER A 107 4.28 -19.19 -7.33
C SER A 107 3.65 -20.32 -8.13
N ALA A 108 3.93 -20.37 -9.44
CA ALA A 108 3.40 -21.40 -10.34
C ALA A 108 4.04 -22.78 -10.13
N SER A 109 5.31 -22.85 -9.72
CA SER A 109 6.01 -24.11 -9.43
C SER A 109 5.61 -24.74 -8.08
N GLY A 110 4.81 -24.04 -7.27
CA GLY A 110 4.47 -24.47 -5.90
C GLY A 110 5.62 -24.34 -4.90
N GLU A 111 6.79 -23.88 -5.34
CA GLU A 111 7.94 -23.58 -4.48
C GLU A 111 7.74 -22.29 -3.67
N TYR A 112 6.70 -21.53 -4.00
CA TYR A 112 6.23 -20.39 -3.24
C TYR A 112 4.74 -20.53 -2.93
N ALA A 113 4.44 -20.78 -1.66
CA ALA A 113 3.15 -20.42 -1.10
C ALA A 113 3.31 -19.00 -0.54
N PRO A 114 2.62 -17.97 -1.08
CA PRO A 114 2.57 -16.70 -0.37
C PRO A 114 2.02 -17.00 1.03
N LYS A 115 2.79 -16.67 2.07
CA LYS A 115 2.23 -16.51 3.41
C LYS A 115 1.31 -15.29 3.35
N ARG A 116 0.15 -15.44 2.71
CA ARG A 116 -1.00 -14.65 3.05
C ARG A 116 -1.17 -14.94 4.54
N GLY A 117 -0.94 -13.94 5.39
CA GLY A 117 -1.53 -13.97 6.72
C GLY A 117 -3.00 -14.39 6.57
N PRO A 118 -3.57 -15.09 7.55
CA PRO A 118 -4.93 -15.62 7.44
C PRO A 118 -5.81 -14.53 6.83
N ALA A 119 -6.45 -14.84 5.68
CA ALA A 119 -7.44 -13.94 5.12
C ALA A 119 -8.34 -13.54 6.30
N PRO A 120 -8.53 -12.23 6.54
CA PRO A 120 -9.26 -11.78 7.71
C PRO A 120 -10.58 -12.55 7.77
N LYS A 121 -10.75 -13.39 8.79
CA LYS A 121 -11.92 -14.27 8.94
C LYS A 121 -13.17 -13.50 9.40
N ALA A 122 -13.11 -12.19 9.41
CA ALA A 122 -14.22 -11.29 9.65
C ALA A 122 -14.46 -10.47 8.38
N PRO A 123 -15.72 -10.14 8.06
CA PRO A 123 -16.00 -9.29 6.91
C PRO A 123 -15.16 -8.02 7.03
N ALA A 124 -14.64 -7.51 5.91
CA ALA A 124 -13.87 -6.27 5.81
C ALA A 124 -14.74 -5.04 6.12
N ILE A 125 -15.48 -5.10 7.22
CA ILE A 125 -16.31 -4.06 7.78
C ILE A 125 -15.44 -3.39 8.84
N GLN A 126 -15.17 -2.10 8.64
CA GLN A 126 -14.48 -1.15 9.52
C GLN A 126 -12.95 -1.11 9.35
N LEU A 127 -12.30 0.00 8.98
CA LEU A 127 -12.75 1.38 8.79
C LEU A 127 -12.06 1.91 7.54
N LEU A 128 -12.83 2.25 6.51
CA LEU A 128 -12.38 3.23 5.53
C LEU A 128 -12.04 4.52 6.28
N SER A 129 -10.91 5.14 5.95
CA SER A 129 -10.60 6.49 6.44
C SER A 129 -11.75 7.43 6.04
N LYS A 130 -11.93 8.55 6.74
CA LYS A 130 -12.96 9.54 6.33
C LYS A 130 -12.79 9.95 4.87
N ARG A 131 -11.53 10.02 4.41
CA ARG A 131 -11.16 10.37 3.04
C ARG A 131 -11.55 9.30 2.03
N ASP A 132 -11.32 8.03 2.33
CA ASP A 132 -11.71 6.93 1.42
C ASP A 132 -13.22 6.81 1.26
N ARG A 133 -14.00 7.09 2.31
CA ARG A 133 -15.47 7.13 2.23
C ARG A 133 -15.96 8.26 1.34
N GLU A 134 -15.32 9.42 1.43
CA GLU A 134 -15.69 10.58 0.61
C GLU A 134 -15.42 10.32 -0.88
N VAL A 135 -14.30 9.67 -1.20
CA VAL A 135 -13.97 9.24 -2.57
C VAL A 135 -15.01 8.25 -3.09
N LEU A 136 -15.37 7.24 -2.29
CA LEU A 136 -16.39 6.26 -2.67
C LEU A 136 -17.77 6.90 -2.85
N ARG A 137 -18.15 7.84 -1.99
CA ARG A 137 -19.40 8.59 -2.11
C ARG A 137 -19.43 9.42 -3.39
N ARG A 138 -18.34 10.11 -3.75
CA ARG A 138 -18.25 10.86 -5.02
C ARG A 138 -18.29 9.94 -6.24
N ALA A 139 -17.55 8.83 -6.22
CA ALA A 139 -17.58 7.83 -7.29
C ALA A 139 -18.97 7.18 -7.46
N ALA A 140 -19.74 7.07 -6.37
CA ALA A 140 -21.12 6.62 -6.39
C ALA A 140 -22.13 7.71 -6.81
N GLY A 141 -21.68 8.92 -7.17
CA GLY A 141 -22.55 10.05 -7.53
C GLY A 141 -23.35 10.62 -6.37
N GLY A 142 -22.86 10.46 -5.13
CA GLY A 142 -23.56 10.86 -3.91
C GLY A 142 -24.56 9.83 -3.38
N ASP A 143 -24.70 8.68 -4.05
CA ASP A 143 -25.61 7.61 -3.65
C ASP A 143 -24.97 6.71 -2.58
N GLU A 144 -25.51 6.79 -1.36
CA GLU A 144 -24.98 6.09 -0.19
C GLU A 144 -25.21 4.58 -0.25
N GLU A 145 -26.26 4.14 -0.94
CA GLU A 145 -26.57 2.71 -1.10
C GLU A 145 -25.58 2.06 -2.07
N LYS A 146 -25.27 2.75 -3.18
CA LYS A 146 -24.20 2.33 -4.11
C LYS A 146 -22.81 2.36 -3.48
N ALA A 147 -22.50 3.35 -2.65
CA ALA A 147 -21.21 3.43 -1.96
C ALA A 147 -21.00 2.24 -1.01
N VAL A 148 -22.06 1.85 -0.28
CA VAL A 148 -22.06 0.66 0.59
C VAL A 148 -21.97 -0.64 -0.22
N GLU A 149 -22.57 -0.70 -1.40
CA GLU A 149 -22.45 -1.87 -2.28
C GLU A 149 -21.02 -2.02 -2.84
N ILE A 150 -20.39 -0.92 -3.25
CA ILE A 150 -18.97 -0.87 -3.66
C ILE A 150 -18.05 -1.30 -2.51
N GLU A 151 -18.33 -0.85 -1.28
CA GLU A 151 -17.60 -1.27 -0.07
C GLU A 151 -17.78 -2.77 0.22
N LYS A 152 -19.01 -3.28 0.14
CA LYS A 152 -19.35 -4.71 0.37
C LYS A 152 -18.72 -5.64 -0.66
N MET A 153 -18.49 -5.18 -1.88
CA MET A 153 -17.84 -5.97 -2.94
C MET A 153 -16.34 -6.21 -2.70
N GLY A 154 -15.75 -5.70 -1.62
CA GLY A 154 -14.35 -5.97 -1.28
C GLY A 154 -13.35 -5.32 -2.24
N LEU A 155 -13.78 -4.25 -2.90
CA LEU A 155 -13.06 -3.52 -3.95
C LEU A 155 -11.80 -2.79 -3.45
N LEU A 156 -11.46 -2.89 -2.17
CA LEU A 156 -10.17 -2.49 -1.59
C LEU A 156 -9.04 -3.48 -1.90
N THR A 157 -8.95 -4.00 -3.12
CA THR A 157 -7.72 -4.62 -3.65
C THR A 157 -6.90 -3.54 -4.38
N PRO A 158 -5.56 -3.67 -4.51
CA PRO A 158 -4.73 -2.57 -4.97
C PRO A 158 -5.20 -2.07 -6.33
N PHE A 159 -5.47 -0.76 -6.40
CA PHE A 159 -6.05 0.13 -7.44
C PHE A 159 -6.11 -0.35 -8.89
N ARG A 160 -5.24 -1.26 -9.33
CA ARG A 160 -5.23 -1.82 -10.68
C ARG A 160 -6.42 -2.74 -10.98
N ASN A 161 -6.99 -3.40 -9.97
CA ASN A 161 -8.16 -4.27 -10.14
C ASN A 161 -9.49 -3.50 -10.04
N LEU A 162 -9.51 -2.41 -9.26
CA LEU A 162 -10.68 -1.54 -9.07
C LEU A 162 -11.15 -0.93 -10.40
N ALA A 163 -10.22 -0.44 -11.23
CA ALA A 163 -10.54 0.14 -12.53
C ALA A 163 -11.13 -0.88 -13.54
N VAL A 164 -10.77 -2.16 -13.41
CA VAL A 164 -11.32 -3.24 -14.24
C VAL A 164 -12.72 -3.61 -13.77
N GLN A 165 -12.94 -3.69 -12.46
CA GLN A 165 -14.22 -4.07 -11.85
C GLN A 165 -15.28 -2.97 -11.96
N LEU A 166 -14.89 -1.68 -11.94
CA LEU A 166 -15.82 -0.56 -12.10
C LEU A 166 -16.24 -0.35 -13.58
N HIS A 167 -15.40 -0.74 -14.54
CA HIS A 167 -15.78 -0.78 -15.95
C HIS A 167 -16.91 -1.80 -16.20
N GLU A 168 -16.94 -2.92 -15.47
CA GLU A 168 -18.02 -3.91 -15.54
C GLU A 168 -19.36 -3.36 -15.03
N LEU A 169 -19.34 -2.30 -14.22
CA LEU A 169 -20.52 -1.56 -13.72
C LEU A 169 -20.94 -0.40 -14.64
N GLY A 170 -20.30 -0.25 -15.80
CA GLY A 170 -20.63 0.79 -16.79
C GLY A 170 -20.10 2.18 -16.44
N ILE A 171 -19.22 2.30 -15.44
CA ILE A 171 -18.53 3.54 -15.11
C ILE A 171 -17.25 3.62 -15.96
N PRO A 172 -17.14 4.60 -16.88
CA PRO A 172 -16.02 4.65 -17.80
C PRO A 172 -14.73 5.05 -17.05
N ARG A 173 -13.70 4.24 -17.23
CA ARG A 173 -12.43 4.29 -16.49
C ARG A 173 -11.75 5.67 -16.47
N ASN A 174 -11.84 6.40 -17.57
CA ASN A 174 -11.28 7.75 -17.74
C ASN A 174 -11.98 8.81 -16.89
N GLU A 175 -13.25 8.63 -16.56
CA GLU A 175 -14.00 9.55 -15.68
C GLU A 175 -13.59 9.35 -14.23
N LEU A 176 -13.34 8.10 -13.83
CA LEU A 176 -12.85 7.76 -12.50
C LEU A 176 -11.41 8.21 -12.28
N GLU A 177 -10.51 8.00 -13.26
CA GLU A 177 -9.12 8.49 -13.19
C GLU A 177 -9.08 10.03 -13.08
N ARG A 178 -9.97 10.75 -13.78
CA ARG A 178 -10.06 12.21 -13.72
C ARG A 178 -10.64 12.75 -12.42
N GLU A 179 -11.69 12.11 -11.88
CA GLU A 179 -12.26 12.46 -10.57
C GLU A 179 -11.28 12.13 -9.44
N LEU A 180 -10.55 11.02 -9.52
CA LEU A 180 -9.51 10.67 -8.55
C LEU A 180 -8.36 11.68 -8.61
N ASP A 181 -7.83 12.00 -9.79
CA ASP A 181 -6.77 13.01 -9.95
C ASP A 181 -7.24 14.39 -9.44
N GLY A 182 -8.50 14.75 -9.67
CA GLY A 182 -9.11 15.99 -9.16
C GLY A 182 -9.24 16.01 -7.63
N VAL A 183 -9.70 14.92 -7.02
CA VAL A 183 -9.85 14.81 -5.55
C VAL A 183 -8.49 14.79 -4.85
N TYR A 184 -7.47 14.14 -5.45
CA TYR A 184 -6.11 14.19 -4.91
C TYR A 184 -5.45 15.57 -5.12
N ALA A 185 -5.78 16.29 -6.18
CA ALA A 185 -5.29 17.66 -6.41
C ALA A 185 -5.96 18.68 -5.47
N GLU A 186 -7.29 18.65 -5.29
CA GLU A 186 -8.01 19.56 -4.39
C GLU A 186 -7.61 19.35 -2.93
N ALA A 187 -7.50 18.09 -2.49
CA ALA A 187 -7.10 17.78 -1.13
C ALA A 187 -5.57 17.87 -0.89
N ALA A 188 -4.79 18.27 -1.90
CA ALA A 188 -3.41 18.75 -1.76
C ALA A 188 -3.31 20.28 -1.74
N VAL A 189 -4.39 21.00 -2.05
CA VAL A 189 -4.47 22.47 -2.04
C VAL A 189 -5.11 22.99 -0.75
N GLU A 190 -5.94 22.18 -0.07
CA GLU A 190 -6.56 22.52 1.22
C GLU A 190 -5.83 21.96 2.47
N ALA A 191 -4.66 21.33 2.30
CA ALA A 191 -3.81 20.83 3.40
C ALA A 191 -2.52 21.66 3.53
#